data_AF-A0A7S3E733-F1
#
_entry.id   AF-A0A7S3E733-F1
#
_cell.length_a   1.000
_cell.length_b   1.000
_cell.length_c   1.000
_cell.angle_alpha   90.00
_cell.angle_beta   90.00
_cell.angle_gamma   90.00
#
_symmetry.space_group_name_H-M   'P 1'
#
loop_
_entity.id
_entity.type
_entity.pdbx_description
1 polymer ?
#
loop_
_entity_poly.entity_id
_entity_poly.type
_entity_poly.pdbx_seq_one_letter_code
_entity_poly.pdbx_strand_id
1 'polypeptide(L)'
;MEAKLVSEDSRALLNELFESEQLGVQALVKKLFRYRSFPLVVDYLLSELYRRPTAEIEALLFQISLLASESLDTQDFLFKKCSESLHFAVKTVLFLNSRVIDEALVDTLEKQEQAIAQKCIVYAAKGASMINSTDGRGNSTRSRGSSGSRNMKRHSASETGKRTLNLESYRTALGKRPLSEGPGPLPDSVEHIASGMIDISLDENAARRKLYVEDSVQFATMLSAASDGLRQLQSDAERRDYLERRIHSLNRLLMKRVVSRRQRDSQRLDRKKPILVSYSDCQRCIHFPSTSGHEKPLRILRILTDKFQLLHSRERAPVVIWLEVFCAHSQVMRS
;
A
#
# COMPACT_ATOMS: atom_id res chain seq x y z
N MET A 1 9.67 38.11 33.83
CA MET A 1 10.19 37.92 32.46
C MET A 1 11.35 36.93 32.57
N GLU A 2 11.02 35.65 32.76
CA GLU A 2 12.03 34.61 33.03
C GLU A 2 12.28 33.81 31.77
N ALA A 3 13.38 34.13 31.08
CA ALA A 3 14.01 33.21 30.16
C ALA A 3 14.58 32.06 31.00
N LYS A 4 13.78 31.00 31.22
CA LYS A 4 14.26 29.75 31.82
C LYS A 4 15.44 29.26 30.99
N LEU A 5 16.55 29.01 31.67
CA LEU A 5 17.75 28.36 31.16
C LEU A 5 17.35 27.17 30.28
N VAL A 6 17.61 27.28 28.98
CA VAL A 6 17.64 26.13 28.08
C VAL A 6 18.70 25.18 28.66
N SER A 7 18.31 23.99 29.11
CA SER A 7 19.25 23.01 29.67
C SER A 7 20.40 22.77 28.70
N GLU A 8 21.60 22.48 29.19
CA GLU A 8 22.76 22.18 28.32
C GLU A 8 22.44 21.04 27.34
N ASP A 9 21.65 20.06 27.76
CA ASP A 9 21.12 18.98 26.91
C ASP A 9 20.27 19.50 25.75
N SER A 10 19.44 20.52 25.99
CA SER A 10 18.62 21.15 24.95
C SER A 10 19.46 21.95 23.96
N ARG A 11 20.55 22.58 24.42
CA ARG A 11 21.52 23.27 23.54
C ARG A 11 22.33 22.30 22.69
N ALA A 12 22.83 21.21 23.28
CA ALA A 12 23.52 20.16 22.55
C ALA A 12 22.61 19.48 21.51
N LEU A 13 21.33 19.25 21.86
CA LEU A 13 20.31 18.74 20.95
C LEU A 13 20.07 19.68 19.75
N LEU A 14 19.94 20.99 20.01
CA LEU A 14 19.77 21.99 18.96
C LEU A 14 21.00 22.07 18.05
N ASN A 15 22.21 22.09 18.63
CA ASN A 15 23.43 22.08 17.83
C ASN A 15 23.53 20.81 16.97
N GLU A 16 23.27 19.63 17.53
CA GLU A 16 23.25 18.38 16.75
C GLU A 16 22.17 18.41 15.65
N LEU A 17 21.00 19.02 15.91
CA LEU A 17 19.91 19.15 14.93
C LEU A 17 20.24 20.09 13.77
N PHE A 18 20.92 21.21 14.05
CA PHE A 18 21.11 22.32 13.10
C PHE A 18 22.51 22.44 12.49
N GLU A 19 23.52 21.69 12.96
CA GLU A 19 24.92 21.83 12.48
C GLU A 19 25.22 21.23 11.09
N SER A 20 24.32 20.47 10.46
CA SER A 20 24.58 19.94 9.10
C SER A 20 23.71 20.65 8.06
N GLU A 21 24.33 21.48 7.22
CA GLU A 21 23.65 22.28 6.18
C GLU A 21 22.85 21.47 5.15
N GLN A 22 22.94 20.13 5.10
CA GLN A 22 22.01 19.30 4.33
C GLN A 22 21.77 17.97 5.04
N LEU A 23 20.73 17.91 5.88
CA LEU A 23 20.25 16.63 6.41
C LEU A 23 19.61 15.81 5.28
N GLY A 24 20.36 14.84 4.76
CA GLY A 24 19.80 13.83 3.85
C GLY A 24 18.70 13.01 4.54
N VAL A 25 17.83 12.36 3.75
CA VAL A 25 16.68 11.58 4.26
C VAL A 25 17.11 10.52 5.28
N GLN A 26 18.26 9.87 5.07
CA GLN A 26 18.81 8.90 6.01
C GLN A 26 19.14 9.52 7.37
N ALA A 27 19.73 10.72 7.38
CA ALA A 27 20.03 11.43 8.62
C ALA A 27 18.75 11.85 9.36
N LEU A 28 17.74 12.32 8.61
CA LEU A 28 16.43 12.66 9.18
C LEU A 28 15.75 11.45 9.84
N VAL A 29 15.68 10.31 9.14
CA VAL A 29 15.08 9.09 9.70
C VAL A 29 15.87 8.59 10.92
N LYS A 30 17.21 8.60 10.88
CA LYS A 30 18.04 8.23 12.03
C LYS A 30 17.76 9.11 13.25
N LYS A 31 17.65 10.43 13.04
CA LYS A 31 17.29 11.39 14.10
C LYS A 31 15.88 11.15 14.60
N LEU A 32 14.95 10.77 13.74
CA LEU A 32 13.57 10.44 14.12
C LEU A 32 13.53 9.22 15.07
N PHE A 33 14.32 8.18 14.81
CA PHE A 33 14.49 7.06 15.75
C PHE A 33 15.05 7.49 17.10
N ARG A 34 16.06 8.37 17.09
CA ARG A 34 16.78 8.81 18.30
C ARG A 34 15.95 9.74 19.17
N TYR A 35 15.21 10.66 18.56
CA TYR A 35 14.50 11.74 19.25
C TYR A 35 12.98 11.58 19.25
N ARG A 36 12.47 10.36 19.06
CA ARG A 36 11.03 10.05 19.03
C ARG A 36 10.25 10.51 20.27
N SER A 37 10.92 10.69 21.41
CA SER A 37 10.32 11.16 22.67
C SER A 37 10.16 12.68 22.76
N PHE A 38 10.60 13.44 21.75
CA PHE A 38 10.58 14.91 21.74
C PHE A 38 9.63 15.42 20.64
N PRO A 39 8.35 15.71 20.94
CA PRO A 39 7.34 16.02 19.93
C PRO A 39 7.72 17.14 18.97
N LEU A 40 8.26 18.25 19.47
CA LEU A 40 8.68 19.38 18.61
C LEU A 40 9.82 19.02 17.64
N VAL A 41 10.70 18.11 18.06
CA VAL A 41 11.78 17.62 17.19
C VAL A 41 11.21 16.66 16.15
N VAL A 42 10.29 15.79 16.56
CA VAL A 42 9.56 14.89 15.64
C VAL A 42 8.82 15.70 14.57
N ASP A 43 8.06 16.71 14.97
CA ASP A 43 7.33 17.60 14.05
C ASP A 43 8.26 18.28 13.04
N TYR A 44 9.40 18.80 13.53
CA TYR A 44 10.42 19.40 12.67
C TYR A 44 11.00 18.38 11.67
N LEU A 45 11.41 17.21 12.15
CA LEU A 45 12.00 16.16 11.31
C LEU A 45 11.00 15.62 10.28
N LEU A 46 9.74 15.43 10.66
CA LEU A 46 8.67 15.03 9.74
C LEU A 46 8.37 16.13 8.72
N SER A 47 8.36 17.39 9.13
CA SER A 47 8.22 18.54 8.23
C SER A 47 9.34 18.60 7.20
N GLU A 48 10.58 18.33 7.61
CA GLU A 48 11.72 18.20 6.72
C GLU A 48 11.58 17.01 5.77
N LEU A 49 11.13 15.85 6.27
CA LEU A 49 10.87 14.67 5.43
C LEU A 49 9.75 14.93 4.41
N TYR A 50 8.72 15.71 4.74
CA TYR A 50 7.65 16.06 3.80
C TYR A 50 8.18 16.84 2.59
N ARG A 51 9.24 17.63 2.76
CA ARG A 51 9.88 18.42 1.70
C ARG A 51 10.74 17.56 0.77
N ARG A 52 11.04 16.31 1.13
CA ARG A 52 11.91 15.43 0.35
C ARG A 52 11.13 14.73 -0.77
N PRO A 53 11.78 14.41 -1.91
CA PRO A 53 11.17 13.62 -2.96
C PRO A 53 10.68 12.28 -2.43
N THR A 54 9.46 11.88 -2.81
CA THR A 54 8.86 10.60 -2.39
C THR A 54 9.76 9.40 -2.69
N ALA A 55 10.51 9.44 -3.80
CA ALA A 55 11.43 8.37 -4.17
C ALA A 55 12.60 8.18 -3.18
N GLU A 56 13.12 9.25 -2.58
CA GLU A 56 14.16 9.15 -1.55
C GLU A 56 13.58 8.60 -0.23
N ILE A 57 12.34 8.96 0.08
CA ILE A 57 11.60 8.44 1.25
C ILE A 57 11.30 6.95 1.05
N GLU A 58 10.93 6.53 -0.17
CA GLU A 58 10.69 5.12 -0.50
C GLU A 58 11.91 4.23 -0.22
N ALA A 59 13.14 4.74 -0.39
CA ALA A 59 14.36 3.99 -0.11
C ALA A 59 14.52 3.60 1.36
N LEU A 60 13.86 4.33 2.27
CA LEU A 60 13.87 4.09 3.72
C LEU A 60 12.50 3.66 4.26
N LEU A 61 11.62 3.21 3.38
CA LEU A 61 10.23 2.90 3.72
C LEU A 61 10.10 1.77 4.75
N PHE A 62 11.04 0.82 4.75
CA PHE A 62 11.07 -0.22 5.77
C PHE A 62 11.29 0.37 7.18
N GLN A 63 12.29 1.25 7.32
CA GLN A 63 12.59 1.93 8.58
C GLN A 63 11.47 2.87 9.02
N ILE A 64 10.83 3.57 8.07
CA ILE A 64 9.69 4.45 8.37
C ILE A 64 8.47 3.64 8.80
N SER A 65 8.20 2.50 8.15
CA SER A 65 7.13 1.58 8.56
C SER A 65 7.35 1.05 9.98
N LEU A 66 8.61 0.76 10.36
CA LEU A 66 8.95 0.36 11.72
C LEU A 66 8.61 1.46 12.73
N LEU A 67 8.99 2.70 12.46
CA LEU A 67 8.65 3.84 13.32
C LEU A 67 7.15 4.08 13.42
N ALA A 68 6.41 3.86 12.32
CA ALA A 68 4.94 4.00 12.32
C ALA A 68 4.28 3.00 13.29
N SER A 69 4.86 1.83 13.53
CA SER A 69 4.35 0.90 14.56
C SER A 69 4.53 1.45 15.99
N GLU A 70 5.33 2.49 16.20
CA GLU A 70 5.63 3.05 17.54
C GLU A 70 5.18 4.50 17.73
N SER A 71 4.92 5.25 16.66
CA SER A 71 4.64 6.69 16.69
C SER A 71 3.43 7.05 15.82
N LEU A 72 2.43 7.70 16.43
CA LEU A 72 1.25 8.20 15.73
C LEU A 72 1.60 9.28 14.69
N ASP A 73 2.51 10.20 15.01
CA ASP A 73 2.94 11.24 14.07
C ASP A 73 3.59 10.64 12.81
N THR A 74 4.35 9.55 13.00
CA THR A 74 4.93 8.81 11.87
C THR A 74 3.87 8.03 11.09
N GLN A 75 2.82 7.51 11.74
CA GLN A 75 1.66 6.93 11.05
C GLN A 75 0.96 7.98 10.19
N ASP A 76 0.71 9.17 10.71
CA ASP A 76 0.06 10.25 9.96
C ASP A 76 0.91 10.70 8.77
N PHE A 77 2.23 10.77 8.94
CA PHE A 77 3.17 10.96 7.84
C PHE A 77 3.03 9.89 6.75
N LEU A 78 3.04 8.63 7.15
CA LEU A 78 2.89 7.49 6.25
C LEU A 78 1.54 7.54 5.50
N PHE A 79 0.45 7.81 6.21
CA PHE A 79 -0.90 7.91 5.66
C PHE A 79 -1.03 9.05 4.65
N LYS A 80 -0.46 10.22 4.96
CA LYS A 80 -0.45 11.34 4.02
C LYS A 80 0.33 10.99 2.74
N LYS A 81 1.50 10.37 2.87
CA LYS A 81 2.27 9.88 1.70
C LYS A 81 1.54 8.81 0.89
N CYS A 82 0.82 7.91 1.54
CA CYS A 82 -0.05 6.93 0.87
C CYS A 82 -1.19 7.59 0.09
N SER A 83 -1.74 8.70 0.58
CA SER A 83 -2.78 9.47 -0.12
C SER A 83 -2.24 10.16 -1.39
N GLU A 84 -0.97 10.59 -1.36
CA GLU A 84 -0.29 11.25 -2.48
C GLU A 84 0.10 10.26 -3.58
N SER A 85 0.55 9.04 -3.22
CA SER A 85 1.07 8.06 -4.18
C SER A 85 0.53 6.64 -3.95
N LEU A 86 -0.15 6.09 -4.95
CA LEU A 86 -0.62 4.70 -4.93
C LEU A 86 0.54 3.69 -4.93
N HIS A 87 1.65 4.02 -5.58
CA HIS A 87 2.84 3.17 -5.60
C HIS A 87 3.47 3.09 -4.21
N PHE A 88 3.61 4.25 -3.55
CA PHE A 88 4.08 4.34 -2.17
C PHE A 88 3.18 3.53 -1.24
N ALA A 89 1.85 3.66 -1.39
CA ALA A 89 0.88 2.92 -0.60
C ALA A 89 1.01 1.40 -0.78
N VAL A 90 1.15 0.91 -2.02
CA VAL A 90 1.37 -0.51 -2.29
C VAL A 90 2.63 -1.02 -1.60
N LYS A 91 3.76 -0.33 -1.76
CA LYS A 91 5.01 -0.74 -1.11
C LYS A 91 4.89 -0.74 0.42
N THR A 92 4.24 0.27 0.97
CA THR A 92 4.01 0.39 2.41
C THR A 92 3.23 -0.82 2.94
N VAL A 93 2.12 -1.15 2.29
CA VAL A 93 1.29 -2.31 2.67
C VAL A 93 2.06 -3.62 2.52
N LEU A 94 2.85 -3.77 1.45
CA LEU A 94 3.70 -4.95 1.27
C LEU A 94 4.74 -5.08 2.38
N PHE A 95 5.40 -3.99 2.76
CA PHE A 95 6.38 -4.00 3.86
C PHE A 95 5.72 -4.38 5.18
N LEU A 96 4.62 -3.73 5.54
CA LEU A 96 3.87 -4.03 6.77
C LEU A 96 3.39 -5.48 6.82
N ASN A 97 2.92 -6.03 5.69
CA ASN A 97 2.48 -7.43 5.62
C ASN A 97 3.62 -8.46 5.58
N SER A 98 4.84 -8.04 5.26
CA SER A 98 6.00 -8.93 5.08
C SER A 98 6.85 -9.12 6.33
N ARG A 99 6.56 -8.38 7.41
CA ARG A 99 7.34 -8.46 8.64
C ARG A 99 7.12 -9.80 9.32
N VAL A 100 8.22 -10.54 9.50
CA VAL A 100 8.26 -11.72 10.35
C VAL A 100 8.42 -11.22 11.78
N ILE A 101 7.37 -11.35 12.58
CA ILE A 101 7.36 -10.98 14.00
C ILE A 101 7.73 -12.23 14.81
N ASP A 102 8.55 -12.04 15.83
CA ASP A 102 8.97 -13.08 16.77
C ASP A 102 7.76 -13.63 17.54
N GLU A 103 7.66 -14.96 17.69
CA GLU A 103 6.43 -15.70 18.09
C GLU A 103 5.76 -15.15 19.37
N ALA A 104 6.54 -14.61 20.31
CA ALA A 104 6.06 -14.07 21.58
C ALA A 104 5.35 -12.70 21.48
N LEU A 105 5.54 -11.95 20.40
CA LEU A 105 5.00 -10.60 20.19
C LEU A 105 4.06 -10.51 18.98
N VAL A 106 3.82 -11.64 18.30
CA VAL A 106 3.07 -11.73 17.04
C VAL A 106 1.71 -11.09 17.17
N ASP A 107 0.90 -11.47 18.16
CA ASP A 107 -0.52 -11.14 18.13
C ASP A 107 -0.84 -9.65 18.25
N THR A 108 -0.07 -8.88 19.03
CA THR A 108 -0.35 -7.46 19.25
C THR A 108 0.25 -6.58 18.15
N LEU A 109 1.52 -6.81 17.81
CA LEU A 109 2.20 -6.03 16.78
C LEU A 109 1.64 -6.35 15.39
N GLU A 110 1.31 -7.61 15.10
CA GLU A 110 0.70 -7.98 13.82
C GLU A 110 -0.66 -7.32 13.64
N LYS A 111 -1.51 -7.29 14.69
CA LYS A 111 -2.80 -6.57 14.64
C LYS A 111 -2.62 -5.09 14.39
N GLN A 112 -1.64 -4.47 15.04
CA GLN A 112 -1.36 -3.05 14.85
C GLN A 112 -0.87 -2.76 13.42
N GLU A 113 0.05 -3.57 12.90
CA GLU A 113 0.58 -3.40 11.54
C GLU A 113 -0.49 -3.65 10.47
N GLN A 114 -1.35 -4.66 10.67
CA GLN A 114 -2.52 -4.89 9.83
C GLN A 114 -3.48 -3.69 9.87
N ALA A 115 -3.69 -3.08 11.04
CA ALA A 115 -4.52 -1.88 11.17
C ALA A 115 -3.90 -0.68 10.43
N ILE A 116 -2.58 -0.48 10.53
CA ILE A 116 -1.84 0.56 9.80
C ILE A 116 -1.92 0.30 8.29
N ALA A 117 -1.71 -0.94 7.84
CA ALA A 117 -1.81 -1.32 6.43
C ALA A 117 -3.21 -1.04 5.88
N GLN A 118 -4.27 -1.39 6.63
CA GLN A 118 -5.64 -1.12 6.24
C GLN A 118 -5.94 0.39 6.16
N LYS A 119 -5.41 1.19 7.10
CA LYS A 119 -5.50 2.64 7.03
C LYS A 119 -4.76 3.18 5.79
N CYS A 120 -3.58 2.67 5.46
CA CYS A 120 -2.86 3.06 4.24
C CYS A 120 -3.71 2.86 2.98
N ILE A 121 -4.43 1.73 2.88
CA ILE A 121 -5.36 1.46 1.77
C ILE A 121 -6.49 2.50 1.73
N VAL A 122 -7.07 2.84 2.89
CA VAL A 122 -8.14 3.85 2.98
C VAL A 122 -7.64 5.25 2.58
N TYR A 123 -6.47 5.67 3.04
CA TYR A 123 -5.88 6.96 2.67
C TYR A 123 -5.51 7.00 1.19
N ALA A 124 -4.93 5.92 0.67
CA ALA A 124 -4.65 5.77 -0.75
C ALA A 124 -5.92 5.87 -1.60
N ALA A 125 -7.03 5.28 -1.15
CA ALA A 125 -8.33 5.37 -1.80
C ALA A 125 -8.82 6.82 -1.89
N LYS A 126 -8.82 7.54 -0.76
CA LYS A 126 -9.31 8.93 -0.70
C LYS A 126 -8.46 9.92 -1.50
N GLY A 127 -7.17 9.62 -1.65
CA GLY A 127 -6.23 10.50 -2.34
C GLY A 127 -6.04 11.86 -1.65
N ALA A 128 -5.42 12.80 -2.36
CA ALA A 128 -5.14 14.15 -1.83
C ALA A 128 -6.40 14.98 -1.52
N SER A 129 -7.61 14.53 -1.91
CA SER A 129 -8.89 15.21 -1.65
C SER A 129 -9.15 15.44 -0.15
N MET A 130 -8.59 14.61 0.74
CA MET A 130 -8.70 14.79 2.20
C MET A 130 -7.91 15.98 2.75
N ILE A 131 -6.81 16.37 2.11
CA ILE A 131 -5.85 17.33 2.69
C ILE A 131 -6.41 18.76 2.67
N ASN A 132 -7.34 19.05 1.75
CA ASN A 132 -7.90 20.40 1.60
C ASN A 132 -9.19 20.63 2.41
N SER A 133 -9.70 19.61 3.11
CA SER A 133 -10.97 19.73 3.85
C SER A 133 -10.80 20.06 5.34
N THR A 134 -9.57 20.10 5.87
CA THR A 134 -9.29 20.41 7.28
C THR A 134 -8.99 21.89 7.54
N ASP A 135 -8.89 22.74 6.52
CA ASP A 135 -8.70 24.20 6.68
C ASP A 135 -10.02 25.00 6.79
N GLY A 136 -11.12 24.33 7.18
CA GLY A 136 -12.43 24.95 7.43
C GLY A 136 -12.52 25.75 8.74
N ARG A 137 -11.54 26.61 9.05
CA ARG A 137 -11.68 27.72 10.00
C ARG A 137 -11.56 29.03 9.22
N GLY A 138 -12.70 29.59 8.80
CA GLY A 138 -12.73 30.96 8.28
C GLY A 138 -13.96 31.30 7.42
N ASN A 139 -14.81 32.15 7.99
CA ASN A 139 -15.77 33.04 7.32
C ASN A 139 -17.07 32.44 6.74
N SER A 140 -18.03 32.35 7.65
CA SER A 140 -19.45 32.57 7.37
C SER A 140 -19.65 33.98 6.79
N THR A 141 -19.63 34.11 5.46
CA THR A 141 -20.33 35.19 4.77
C THR A 141 -21.70 34.68 4.35
N ARG A 142 -22.70 35.12 5.11
CA ARG A 142 -24.12 35.10 4.74
C ARG A 142 -24.29 35.61 3.30
N SER A 143 -24.86 34.80 2.44
CA SER A 143 -25.68 35.30 1.33
C SER A 143 -27.02 34.56 1.31
N ARG A 144 -28.07 35.36 1.21
CA ARG A 144 -29.50 35.02 1.25
C ARG A 144 -30.00 34.75 -0.17
N GLY A 145 -31.02 33.88 -0.26
CA GLY A 145 -31.95 33.76 -1.39
C GLY A 145 -31.66 32.56 -2.27
N SER A 146 -32.61 31.79 -2.79
CA SER A 146 -34.07 31.93 -2.83
C SER A 146 -34.66 30.58 -3.24
N SER A 147 -35.85 30.30 -2.69
CA SER A 147 -36.88 29.29 -3.02
C SER A 147 -36.79 28.51 -4.34
N GLY A 148 -37.12 27.21 -4.29
CA GLY A 148 -37.49 26.48 -5.51
C GLY A 148 -37.73 24.97 -5.38
N SER A 149 -38.95 24.60 -4.98
CA SER A 149 -39.70 23.43 -5.45
C SER A 149 -39.25 21.99 -5.11
N ARG A 150 -40.07 21.37 -4.26
CA ARG A 150 -40.21 19.91 -4.12
C ARG A 150 -40.64 19.30 -5.45
N ASN A 151 -40.03 18.19 -5.85
CA ASN A 151 -40.74 17.14 -6.55
C ASN A 151 -40.09 15.78 -6.31
N MET A 152 -40.85 14.91 -5.67
CA MET A 152 -40.56 13.49 -5.50
C MET A 152 -40.73 12.77 -6.85
N LYS A 153 -39.77 11.93 -7.24
CA LYS A 153 -40.03 10.80 -8.16
C LYS A 153 -39.03 9.67 -7.93
N ARG A 154 -39.57 8.62 -7.30
CA ARG A 154 -39.26 7.18 -7.34
C ARG A 154 -37.93 6.76 -8.00
N HIS A 155 -36.99 6.27 -7.19
CA HIS A 155 -35.94 5.37 -7.65
C HIS A 155 -36.41 3.91 -7.58
N SER A 156 -36.35 3.25 -8.72
CA SER A 156 -36.39 1.80 -8.89
C SER A 156 -35.22 1.15 -8.16
N ALA A 157 -35.51 0.15 -7.33
CA ALA A 157 -34.54 -0.70 -6.69
C ALA A 157 -33.73 -1.49 -7.73
N SER A 158 -32.41 -1.30 -7.73
CA SER A 158 -31.45 -2.19 -8.37
C SER A 158 -30.61 -2.80 -7.25
N GLU A 159 -30.81 -4.09 -7.01
CA GLU A 159 -30.02 -4.90 -6.08
C GLU A 159 -28.55 -4.93 -6.50
N THR A 160 -27.73 -4.06 -5.91
CA THR A 160 -26.29 -4.25 -5.91
C THR A 160 -25.94 -5.20 -4.77
N GLY A 161 -25.72 -6.47 -5.14
CA GLY A 161 -25.28 -7.52 -4.22
C GLY A 161 -24.06 -7.09 -3.40
N LYS A 162 -24.25 -7.04 -2.09
CA LYS A 162 -23.20 -6.90 -1.09
C LYS A 162 -22.27 -8.11 -1.22
N ARG A 163 -21.04 -7.90 -1.72
CA ARG A 163 -19.96 -8.87 -1.57
C ARG A 163 -19.11 -8.45 -0.38
N THR A 164 -19.44 -8.98 0.78
CA THR A 164 -18.51 -9.06 1.92
C THR A 164 -17.44 -10.08 1.54
N LEU A 165 -16.18 -9.63 1.44
CA LEU A 165 -15.05 -10.54 1.28
C LEU A 165 -14.70 -11.08 2.66
N ASN A 166 -14.78 -12.41 2.81
CA ASN A 166 -14.45 -13.12 4.04
C ASN A 166 -12.92 -13.04 4.30
N LEU A 167 -12.55 -12.49 5.45
CA LEU A 167 -11.18 -12.30 5.94
C LEU A 167 -10.46 -13.65 6.20
N GLU A 168 -11.21 -14.75 6.33
CA GLU A 168 -10.63 -16.10 6.53
C GLU A 168 -9.78 -16.59 5.36
N SER A 169 -10.07 -16.13 4.12
CA SER A 169 -9.32 -16.59 2.94
C SER A 169 -7.85 -16.13 2.91
N TYR A 170 -7.50 -15.08 3.68
CA TYR A 170 -6.11 -14.63 3.82
C TYR A 170 -5.33 -15.44 4.85
N ARG A 171 -6.00 -15.97 5.88
CA ARG A 171 -5.37 -16.79 6.93
C ARG A 171 -4.99 -18.18 6.47
N THR A 172 -5.63 -18.72 5.43
CA THR A 172 -5.35 -20.07 4.92
C THR A 172 -4.14 -20.13 3.97
N ALA A 173 -3.68 -18.98 3.46
CA ALA A 173 -2.51 -18.91 2.56
C ALA A 173 -1.16 -18.89 3.30
N LEU A 174 -1.16 -18.57 4.60
CA LEU A 174 0.00 -18.58 5.48
C LEU A 174 -0.25 -19.68 6.52
N GLY A 175 0.34 -20.85 6.32
CA GLY A 175 0.02 -22.08 7.02
C GLY A 175 0.02 -21.94 8.55
N LYS A 176 -1.11 -22.28 9.19
CA LYS A 176 -1.19 -22.49 10.63
C LYS A 176 -0.83 -23.94 10.97
N ARG A 177 0.05 -24.14 11.96
CA ARG A 177 0.18 -25.41 12.71
C ARG A 177 -0.63 -25.33 14.01
N PRO A 178 -1.10 -26.46 14.57
CA PRO A 178 -2.05 -26.48 15.68
C PRO A 178 -1.41 -26.21 17.05
N LEU A 179 -2.30 -25.76 17.94
CA LEU A 179 -2.14 -25.18 19.29
C LEU A 179 -1.66 -26.17 20.37
N SER A 180 -1.02 -25.64 21.42
CA SER A 180 -1.20 -26.12 22.79
C SER A 180 -1.33 -24.96 23.79
N GLU A 181 -2.13 -25.22 24.82
CA GLU A 181 -2.70 -24.38 25.89
C GLU A 181 -1.65 -23.69 26.80
N GLY A 182 -1.88 -22.60 27.55
CA GLY A 182 -3.09 -21.87 27.97
C GLY A 182 -2.75 -20.48 28.54
N PRO A 183 -3.72 -19.73 29.14
CA PRO A 183 -3.59 -18.29 29.37
C PRO A 183 -3.27 -17.89 30.82
N GLY A 184 -2.44 -16.85 30.98
CA GLY A 184 -2.38 -15.98 32.16
C GLY A 184 -2.92 -14.58 31.81
N PRO A 185 -3.46 -13.81 32.77
CA PRO A 185 -4.26 -12.63 32.47
C PRO A 185 -3.39 -11.42 32.06
N LEU A 186 -3.80 -10.73 31.00
CA LEU A 186 -3.26 -9.44 30.57
C LEU A 186 -4.19 -8.28 31.01
N PRO A 187 -3.64 -7.06 31.18
CA PRO A 187 -4.35 -5.93 31.75
C PRO A 187 -5.31 -5.24 30.76
N ASP A 188 -6.41 -4.72 31.32
CA ASP A 188 -7.46 -3.95 30.66
C ASP A 188 -6.91 -2.67 30.02
N SER A 189 -6.74 -2.60 28.68
CA SER A 189 -6.65 -1.31 27.97
C SER A 189 -6.66 -1.33 26.43
N VAL A 190 -6.84 -2.46 25.73
CA VAL A 190 -6.69 -2.49 24.25
C VAL A 190 -8.02 -2.57 23.47
N GLU A 191 -9.18 -2.55 24.14
CA GLU A 191 -10.47 -2.76 23.45
C GLU A 191 -11.05 -1.57 22.67
N HIS A 192 -10.40 -0.40 22.65
CA HIS A 192 -10.98 0.79 21.99
C HIS A 192 -10.49 1.12 20.57
N ILE A 193 -9.63 0.30 19.94
CA ILE A 193 -9.09 0.62 18.60
C ILE A 193 -9.72 -0.21 17.46
N ALA A 194 -10.47 -1.28 17.76
CA ALA A 194 -10.88 -2.26 16.75
C ALA A 194 -12.40 -2.39 16.55
N SER A 195 -13.11 -1.32 16.14
CA SER A 195 -14.39 -1.47 15.40
C SER A 195 -14.91 -0.17 14.79
N GLY A 196 -14.04 0.58 14.11
CA GLY A 196 -14.49 1.64 13.21
C GLY A 196 -14.77 1.06 11.84
N MET A 197 -15.89 0.35 11.63
CA MET A 197 -16.38 0.08 10.27
C MET A 197 -16.80 1.43 9.66
N ILE A 198 -15.85 2.10 9.01
CA ILE A 198 -16.16 3.33 8.28
C ILE A 198 -16.83 2.94 6.96
N ASP A 199 -18.17 2.87 6.97
CA ASP A 199 -18.99 2.80 5.76
C ASP A 199 -18.94 4.15 5.05
N ILE A 200 -17.87 4.36 4.27
CA ILE A 200 -17.75 5.51 3.40
C ILE A 200 -18.37 5.13 2.06
N SER A 201 -19.39 5.87 1.64
CA SER A 201 -19.77 5.95 0.22
C SER A 201 -18.57 6.53 -0.53
N LEU A 202 -17.71 5.65 -1.04
CA LEU A 202 -16.55 6.05 -1.83
C LEU A 202 -17.05 6.49 -3.20
N ASP A 203 -16.61 7.66 -3.65
CA ASP A 203 -16.77 8.03 -5.05
C ASP A 203 -16.11 6.96 -5.96
N GLU A 204 -16.49 6.92 -7.23
CA GLU A 204 -15.97 5.91 -8.15
C GLU A 204 -14.43 5.92 -8.26
N ASN A 205 -13.80 7.08 -8.11
CA ASN A 205 -12.35 7.21 -8.17
C ASN A 205 -11.70 6.60 -6.92
N ALA A 206 -12.24 6.87 -5.74
CA ALA A 206 -11.75 6.32 -4.49
C ALA A 206 -11.93 4.79 -4.44
N ALA A 207 -13.05 4.27 -4.94
CA ALA A 207 -13.23 2.83 -5.13
C ALA A 207 -12.19 2.23 -6.09
N ARG A 208 -11.90 2.88 -7.22
CA ARG A 208 -10.88 2.42 -8.18
C ARG A 208 -9.47 2.42 -7.59
N ARG A 209 -9.12 3.45 -6.82
CA ARG A 209 -7.84 3.61 -6.12
C ARG A 209 -7.68 2.57 -5.01
N LYS A 210 -8.71 2.34 -4.21
CA LYS A 210 -8.75 1.26 -3.21
C LYS A 210 -8.46 -0.09 -3.84
N LEU A 211 -9.28 -0.45 -4.83
CA LEU A 211 -9.12 -1.71 -5.53
C LEU A 211 -7.70 -1.81 -6.11
N TYR A 212 -7.15 -0.72 -6.65
CA TYR A 212 -5.81 -0.73 -7.26
C TYR A 212 -4.74 -1.21 -6.28
N VAL A 213 -4.77 -0.72 -5.04
CA VAL A 213 -3.84 -1.15 -3.99
C VAL A 213 -4.08 -2.62 -3.64
N GLU A 214 -5.34 -3.01 -3.43
CA GLU A 214 -5.73 -4.39 -3.09
C GLU A 214 -5.28 -5.39 -4.17
N ASP A 215 -5.54 -5.12 -5.45
CA ASP A 215 -5.12 -6.00 -6.55
C ASP A 215 -3.60 -6.07 -6.67
N SER A 216 -2.88 -4.98 -6.39
CA SER A 216 -1.40 -4.96 -6.43
C SER A 216 -0.81 -5.80 -5.30
N VAL A 217 -1.38 -5.69 -4.09
CA VAL A 217 -0.99 -6.51 -2.94
C VAL A 217 -1.32 -7.98 -3.20
N GLN A 218 -2.53 -8.27 -3.67
CA GLN A 218 -2.95 -9.62 -4.03
C GLN A 218 -2.04 -10.24 -5.10
N PHE A 219 -1.65 -9.46 -6.11
CA PHE A 219 -0.71 -9.92 -7.13
C PHE A 219 0.64 -10.33 -6.54
N ALA A 220 1.23 -9.50 -5.68
CA ALA A 220 2.50 -9.81 -5.01
C ALA A 220 2.37 -11.04 -4.09
N THR A 221 1.29 -11.14 -3.32
CA THR A 221 1.02 -12.32 -2.47
C THR A 221 0.88 -13.59 -3.31
N MET A 222 0.17 -13.54 -4.44
CA MET A 222 0.01 -14.68 -5.35
C MET A 222 1.35 -15.09 -5.98
N LEU A 223 2.24 -14.14 -6.29
CA LEU A 223 3.59 -14.45 -6.77
C LEU A 223 4.42 -15.17 -5.71
N SER A 224 4.40 -14.68 -4.46
CA SER A 224 5.10 -15.35 -3.35
C SER A 224 4.57 -16.76 -3.12
N ALA A 225 3.24 -16.91 -3.02
CA ALA A 225 2.59 -18.20 -2.82
C ALA A 225 2.85 -19.18 -3.97
N ALA A 226 2.97 -18.69 -5.21
CA ALA A 226 3.38 -19.53 -6.34
C ALA A 226 4.82 -20.04 -6.16
N SER A 227 5.76 -19.20 -5.71
CA SER A 227 7.13 -19.62 -5.44
C SER A 227 7.20 -20.60 -4.27
N ASP A 228 6.45 -20.38 -3.19
CA ASP A 228 6.46 -21.27 -2.02
C ASP A 228 5.83 -22.64 -2.32
N GLY A 229 4.76 -22.66 -3.12
CA GLY A 229 4.12 -23.90 -3.55
C GLY A 229 5.04 -24.82 -4.37
N LEU A 230 6.01 -24.26 -5.10
CA LEU A 230 6.97 -25.05 -5.88
C LEU A 230 7.90 -25.90 -5.00
N ARG A 231 8.11 -25.52 -3.73
CA ARG A 231 8.96 -26.25 -2.80
C ARG A 231 8.41 -27.63 -2.45
N GLN A 232 7.08 -27.77 -2.47
CA GLN A 232 6.40 -29.01 -2.10
C GLN A 232 6.40 -30.05 -3.22
N LEU A 233 6.79 -29.65 -4.43
CA LEU A 233 6.75 -30.49 -5.63
C LEU A 233 8.12 -31.11 -5.88
N GLN A 234 8.13 -32.40 -6.20
CA GLN A 234 9.36 -33.18 -6.34
C GLN A 234 9.89 -33.16 -7.77
N SER A 235 9.00 -33.19 -8.77
CA SER A 235 9.41 -33.23 -10.17
C SER A 235 9.35 -31.87 -10.85
N ASP A 236 10.25 -31.65 -11.81
CA ASP A 236 10.24 -30.44 -12.64
C ASP A 236 8.99 -30.36 -13.53
N ALA A 237 8.43 -31.50 -13.94
CA ALA A 237 7.19 -31.54 -14.70
C ALA A 237 6.00 -31.01 -13.88
N GLU A 238 5.84 -31.46 -12.63
CA GLU A 238 4.81 -30.96 -11.72
C GLU A 238 5.01 -29.48 -11.41
N ARG A 239 6.25 -29.05 -11.18
CA ARG A 239 6.60 -27.65 -10.94
C ARG A 239 6.21 -26.76 -12.12
N ARG A 240 6.49 -27.20 -13.36
CA ARG A 240 6.10 -26.47 -14.57
C ARG A 240 4.58 -26.37 -14.72
N ASP A 241 3.85 -27.47 -14.58
CA ASP A 241 2.39 -27.47 -14.68
C ASP A 241 1.73 -26.60 -13.59
N TYR A 242 2.21 -26.73 -12.34
CA TYR A 242 1.77 -25.89 -11.22
C TYR A 242 1.98 -24.41 -11.51
N LEU A 243 3.20 -24.05 -11.95
CA LEU A 243 3.54 -22.67 -12.25
C LEU A 243 2.72 -22.12 -13.43
N GLU A 244 2.49 -22.90 -14.48
CA GLU A 244 1.63 -22.50 -15.59
C GLU A 244 0.21 -22.17 -15.07
N ARG A 245 -0.38 -23.02 -14.22
CA ARG A 245 -1.70 -22.77 -13.61
C ARG A 245 -1.72 -21.51 -12.74
N ARG A 246 -0.65 -21.24 -11.99
CA ARG A 246 -0.50 -20.02 -11.18
C ARG A 246 -0.34 -18.77 -12.03
N ILE A 247 0.46 -18.83 -13.10
CA ILE A 247 0.61 -17.73 -14.06
C ILE A 247 -0.73 -17.41 -14.73
N HIS A 248 -1.53 -18.42 -15.11
CA HIS A 248 -2.88 -18.19 -15.63
C HIS A 248 -3.78 -17.46 -14.63
N SER A 249 -3.68 -17.80 -13.34
CA SER A 249 -4.44 -17.14 -12.28
C SER A 249 -4.00 -15.68 -12.08
N LEU A 250 -2.69 -15.41 -12.11
CA LEU A 250 -2.12 -14.06 -12.08
C LEU A 250 -2.56 -13.23 -13.29
N ASN A 251 -2.51 -13.80 -14.49
CA ASN A 251 -3.00 -13.14 -15.70
C ASN A 251 -4.49 -12.82 -15.62
N ARG A 252 -5.32 -13.68 -15.03
CA ARG A 252 -6.74 -13.35 -14.79
C ARG A 252 -6.91 -12.13 -13.89
N LEU A 253 -6.06 -11.96 -12.87
CA LEU A 253 -6.06 -10.77 -12.02
C LEU A 253 -5.66 -9.51 -12.82
N LEU A 254 -4.55 -9.57 -13.55
CA LEU A 254 -4.07 -8.47 -14.39
C LEU A 254 -5.11 -8.05 -15.44
N MET A 255 -5.70 -9.02 -16.14
CA MET A 255 -6.63 -8.76 -17.24
C MET A 255 -7.96 -8.15 -16.78
N LYS A 256 -8.36 -8.33 -15.50
CA LYS A 256 -9.51 -7.60 -14.93
C LYS A 256 -9.32 -6.09 -14.99
N ARG A 257 -8.06 -5.60 -14.97
CA ARG A 257 -7.68 -4.19 -15.04
C ARG A 257 -7.45 -3.69 -16.45
N VAL A 258 -6.74 -4.51 -17.23
CA VAL A 258 -6.31 -4.21 -18.60
C VAL A 258 -7.51 -4.12 -19.54
N VAL A 259 -8.50 -5.01 -19.38
CA VAL A 259 -9.60 -5.12 -20.35
C VAL A 259 -10.91 -4.66 -19.73
N SER A 260 -11.49 -3.64 -20.37
CA SER A 260 -12.86 -3.18 -20.16
C SER A 260 -13.81 -4.39 -20.08
N ARG A 261 -14.77 -4.40 -19.14
CA ARG A 261 -15.70 -5.55 -18.96
C ARG A 261 -16.28 -6.06 -20.28
N ARG A 262 -16.56 -5.17 -21.23
CA ARG A 262 -17.13 -5.48 -22.56
C ARG A 262 -16.20 -6.27 -23.51
N GLN A 263 -14.89 -6.21 -23.33
CA GLN A 263 -13.91 -6.89 -24.19
C GLN A 263 -13.41 -8.23 -23.62
N ARG A 264 -13.67 -8.51 -22.33
CA ARG A 264 -13.20 -9.74 -21.66
C ARG A 264 -13.82 -11.00 -22.25
N ASP A 265 -15.05 -10.91 -22.73
CA ASP A 265 -15.80 -12.06 -23.23
C ASP A 265 -15.43 -12.37 -24.69
N SER A 266 -14.81 -11.42 -25.41
CA SER A 266 -14.51 -11.53 -26.84
C SER A 266 -13.05 -11.93 -27.14
N GLN A 267 -12.12 -11.64 -26.23
CA GLN A 267 -10.70 -11.96 -26.44
C GLN A 267 -10.32 -13.24 -25.68
N ARG A 268 -10.32 -14.38 -26.38
CA ARG A 268 -9.37 -15.43 -26.03
C ARG A 268 -7.97 -14.86 -26.28
N LEU A 269 -7.24 -14.58 -25.20
CA LEU A 269 -5.86 -14.10 -25.25
C LEU A 269 -5.03 -15.07 -26.09
N ASP A 270 -4.69 -14.65 -27.30
CA ASP A 270 -3.68 -15.34 -28.10
C ASP A 270 -2.35 -15.22 -27.36
N ARG A 271 -1.78 -16.37 -26.96
CA ARG A 271 -0.53 -16.45 -26.18
C ARG A 271 0.64 -15.81 -26.93
N LYS A 272 0.59 -15.74 -28.27
CA LYS A 272 1.71 -15.32 -29.11
C LYS A 272 1.62 -13.89 -29.63
N LYS A 273 0.43 -13.26 -29.61
CA LYS A 273 0.24 -11.90 -30.12
C LYS A 273 0.34 -10.88 -28.98
N PRO A 274 1.00 -9.73 -29.20
CA PRO A 274 1.02 -8.66 -28.21
C PRO A 274 -0.39 -8.20 -27.90
N ILE A 275 -0.67 -7.87 -26.64
CA ILE A 275 -1.96 -7.29 -26.27
C ILE A 275 -2.05 -5.88 -26.85
N LEU A 276 -3.02 -5.66 -27.74
CA LEU A 276 -3.38 -4.32 -28.19
C LEU A 276 -4.31 -3.71 -27.15
N VAL A 277 -3.77 -2.81 -26.33
CA VAL A 277 -4.53 -2.06 -25.32
C VAL A 277 -4.42 -0.56 -25.52
N SER A 278 -5.50 0.14 -25.17
CA SER A 278 -5.52 1.60 -25.18
C SER A 278 -4.60 2.15 -24.09
N TYR A 279 -4.06 3.36 -24.31
CA TYR A 279 -3.27 4.06 -23.29
C TYR A 279 -4.04 4.23 -21.96
N SER A 280 -5.33 4.53 -22.04
CA SER A 280 -6.20 4.67 -20.86
C SER A 280 -6.38 3.37 -20.07
N ASP A 281 -6.34 2.22 -20.75
CA ASP A 281 -6.42 0.92 -20.09
C ASP A 281 -5.08 0.54 -19.45
N CYS A 282 -3.96 0.84 -20.12
CA CYS A 282 -2.64 0.71 -19.54
C CYS A 282 -2.51 1.51 -18.23
N GLN A 283 -3.10 2.70 -18.15
CA GLN A 283 -3.13 3.52 -16.92
C GLN A 283 -3.90 2.90 -15.73
N ARG A 284 -4.64 1.81 -15.95
CA ARG A 284 -5.34 1.06 -14.88
C ARG A 284 -4.55 -0.15 -14.39
N CYS A 285 -3.51 -0.53 -15.13
CA CYS A 285 -2.68 -1.69 -14.83
C CYS A 285 -1.85 -1.46 -13.57
N ILE A 286 -1.58 -2.54 -12.85
CA ILE A 286 -0.76 -2.53 -11.63
C ILE A 286 0.69 -2.19 -11.98
N HIS A 287 1.35 -1.48 -11.07
CA HIS A 287 2.77 -1.20 -11.16
C HIS A 287 3.56 -2.45 -10.77
N PHE A 288 4.73 -2.63 -11.37
CA PHE A 288 5.68 -3.63 -10.93
C PHE A 288 6.23 -3.23 -9.55
N PRO A 289 6.01 -4.01 -8.47
CA PRO A 289 6.30 -3.55 -7.11
C PRO A 289 7.75 -3.13 -6.86
N SER A 290 8.69 -3.68 -7.63
CA SER A 290 10.12 -3.40 -7.49
C SER A 290 10.60 -2.15 -8.24
N THR A 291 9.76 -1.47 -9.03
CA THR A 291 10.18 -0.22 -9.67
C THR A 291 10.55 0.82 -8.62
N SER A 292 11.70 1.49 -8.78
CA SER A 292 12.06 2.58 -7.90
C SER A 292 11.16 3.80 -8.15
N GLY A 293 10.96 4.65 -7.14
CA GLY A 293 10.21 5.90 -7.32
C GLY A 293 10.91 6.89 -8.27
N HIS A 294 12.20 6.70 -8.55
CA HIS A 294 12.98 7.49 -9.50
C HIS A 294 12.81 7.01 -10.96
N GLU A 295 12.32 5.79 -11.15
CA GLU A 295 12.12 5.20 -12.46
C GLU A 295 10.74 5.50 -13.03
N LYS A 296 10.63 5.39 -14.35
CA LYS A 296 9.32 5.45 -15.00
C LYS A 296 8.47 4.27 -14.51
N PRO A 297 7.21 4.50 -14.14
CA PRO A 297 6.34 3.44 -13.69
C PRO A 297 6.17 2.36 -14.76
N LEU A 298 6.66 1.15 -14.48
CA LEU A 298 6.42 -0.03 -15.32
C LEU A 298 5.10 -0.64 -14.91
N ARG A 299 4.17 -0.73 -15.87
CA ARG A 299 2.83 -1.27 -15.63
C ARG A 299 2.71 -2.64 -16.26
N ILE A 300 2.28 -3.63 -15.50
CA ILE A 300 2.22 -5.02 -15.95
C ILE A 300 0.95 -5.23 -16.79
N LEU A 301 1.12 -5.63 -18.05
CA LEU A 301 0.02 -5.99 -18.94
C LEU A 301 -0.34 -7.46 -18.78
N ARG A 302 0.67 -8.34 -18.90
CA ARG A 302 0.54 -9.78 -18.68
C ARG A 302 1.89 -10.43 -18.35
N ILE A 303 1.81 -11.66 -17.87
CA ILE A 303 2.92 -12.60 -17.73
C ILE A 303 2.89 -13.55 -18.94
N LEU A 304 4.05 -13.79 -19.57
CA LEU A 304 4.17 -14.73 -20.68
C LEU A 304 4.13 -16.17 -20.14
N THR A 305 3.04 -16.89 -20.43
CA THR A 305 2.81 -18.26 -19.90
C THR A 305 3.79 -19.29 -20.45
N ASP A 306 4.32 -19.06 -21.64
CA ASP A 306 5.25 -19.92 -22.36
C ASP A 306 6.72 -19.59 -22.06
N LYS A 307 6.99 -18.50 -21.32
CA LYS A 307 8.33 -18.04 -20.99
C LYS A 307 8.49 -17.92 -19.48
N PHE A 308 9.03 -18.98 -18.88
CA PHE A 308 9.52 -18.97 -17.52
C PHE A 308 10.68 -19.97 -17.37
N GLN A 309 11.51 -19.75 -16.35
CA GLN A 309 12.67 -20.59 -16.05
C GLN A 309 12.65 -20.92 -14.56
N LEU A 310 12.64 -22.21 -14.26
CA LEU A 310 12.85 -22.71 -12.91
C LEU A 310 14.34 -22.67 -12.62
N LEU A 311 14.73 -21.98 -11.54
CA LEU A 311 16.10 -21.95 -11.08
C LEU A 311 16.28 -23.04 -10.02
N HIS A 312 17.37 -23.81 -10.15
CA HIS A 312 17.69 -24.86 -9.21
C HIS A 312 18.26 -24.23 -7.93
N SER A 313 17.62 -24.47 -6.79
CA SER A 313 18.17 -24.14 -5.48
C SER A 313 17.80 -25.22 -4.46
N ARG A 314 18.67 -25.42 -3.47
CA ARG A 314 18.55 -26.48 -2.46
C ARG A 314 17.41 -26.22 -1.47
N GLU A 315 17.12 -24.95 -1.18
CA GLU A 315 16.20 -24.54 -0.12
C GLU A 315 14.98 -23.77 -0.63
N ARG A 316 15.09 -23.19 -1.83
CA ARG A 316 14.05 -22.41 -2.48
C ARG A 316 13.90 -22.88 -3.91
N ALA A 317 12.73 -22.66 -4.50
CA ALA A 317 12.50 -22.83 -5.93
C ALA A 317 12.29 -21.45 -6.58
N PRO A 318 13.36 -20.65 -6.76
CA PRO A 318 13.25 -19.35 -7.41
C PRO A 318 12.84 -19.53 -8.87
N VAL A 319 12.08 -18.57 -9.38
CA VAL A 319 11.52 -18.62 -10.73
C VAL A 319 11.80 -17.29 -11.42
N VAL A 320 12.26 -17.37 -12.66
CA VAL A 320 12.27 -16.23 -13.57
C VAL A 320 11.02 -16.30 -14.44
N ILE A 321 10.25 -15.22 -14.45
CA ILE A 321 9.09 -15.04 -15.34
C ILE A 321 9.32 -13.83 -16.24
N TRP A 322 8.76 -13.87 -17.44
CA TRP A 322 8.83 -12.74 -18.37
C TRP A 322 7.50 -11.97 -18.35
N LEU A 323 7.62 -10.65 -18.28
CA LEU A 323 6.47 -9.74 -18.21
C LEU A 323 6.38 -8.93 -19.50
N GLU A 324 5.17 -8.78 -20.01
CA GLU A 324 4.86 -7.68 -20.93
C GLU A 324 4.48 -6.46 -20.10
N VAL A 325 5.23 -5.39 -20.28
CA VAL A 325 5.05 -4.15 -19.51
C VAL A 325 4.78 -2.97 -20.43
N PHE A 326 3.93 -2.07 -19.96
CA PHE A 326 3.75 -0.75 -20.53
C PHE A 326 4.61 0.24 -19.76
N CYS A 327 5.55 0.89 -20.47
CA CYS A 327 6.31 2.02 -19.93
C CYS A 327 5.67 3.31 -20.45
N ALA A 328 5.05 4.06 -19.54
CA ALA A 328 4.54 5.38 -19.87
C ALA A 328 5.74 6.28 -20.23
N HIS A 329 5.88 6.60 -21.51
CA HIS A 329 6.78 7.68 -21.89
C HIS A 329 6.15 8.95 -21.37
N SER A 330 6.86 9.67 -20.49
CA SER A 330 6.58 11.07 -20.24
C SER A 330 6.54 11.73 -21.62
N GLN A 331 5.35 12.12 -22.08
CA GLN A 331 5.27 13.17 -23.07
C GLN A 331 5.92 14.36 -22.37
N VAL A 332 7.21 14.55 -22.65
CA VAL A 332 7.83 15.86 -22.50
C VAL A 332 6.94 16.74 -23.37
N MET A 333 6.04 17.49 -22.72
CA MET A 333 5.43 18.64 -23.35
C MET A 333 6.61 19.50 -23.79
N ARG A 334 6.95 19.41 -25.07
CA ARG A 334 7.64 20.49 -25.75
C ARG A 334 6.61 21.61 -25.82
N SER A 335 6.62 22.47 -24.81
CA SER A 335 6.12 23.84 -24.92
C SER A 335 7.09 24.63 -25.76
#